data_AF-A0A5P9H4Q7-F1
#
_entry.id   AF-A0A5P9H4Q7-F1
#
_cell.length_a   1.000
_cell.length_b   1.000
_cell.length_c   1.000
_cell.angle_alpha   90.00
_cell.angle_beta   90.00
_cell.angle_gamma   90.00
#
_symmetry.space_group_name_H-M   'P 1'
#
loop_
_entity.id
_entity.type
_entity.pdbx_description
1 polymer ?
#
loop_
_entity_poly.entity_id
_entity_poly.type
_entity_poly.pdbx_seq_one_letter_code
_entity_poly.pdbx_strand_id
1 'polypeptide(L)'
;MLRIDAIAYDWKWLFVYRDAGVASADRLALPVGRPVELRLTSGTALQAFSVPRLGGQIYAMPGMASRFNLRADAEGQFAGLNTQYNGAQFARQHFVAEAVAPAAFDAWIATAQAAPPLDAGTLARLAEPGVLDAPVAFGRVEGDPFDETVKRLKAGKAPSDDG
;
A
#
# COMPACT_ATOMS: atom_id res chain seq x y z
N MET A 1 -16.07 -9.23 -0.18
CA MET A 1 -14.61 -9.08 -0.38
C MET A 1 -14.19 -7.69 0.11
N LEU A 2 -12.99 -7.52 0.66
CA LEU A 2 -12.36 -6.21 0.89
C LEU A 2 -11.41 -5.91 -0.28
N ARG A 3 -11.40 -4.66 -0.75
CA ARG A 3 -10.62 -4.23 -1.91
C ARG A 3 -9.58 -3.19 -1.49
N ILE A 4 -8.30 -3.53 -1.62
CA ILE A 4 -7.19 -2.66 -1.24
C ILE A 4 -6.25 -2.50 -2.42
N ASP A 5 -5.77 -1.27 -2.62
CA ASP A 5 -4.66 -0.98 -3.53
C ASP A 5 -3.41 -0.70 -2.71
N ALA A 6 -2.30 -1.32 -3.07
CA ALA A 6 -1.00 -1.12 -2.45
C ALA A 6 -0.04 -0.48 -3.45
N ILE A 7 0.55 0.65 -3.06
CA ILE A 7 1.52 1.39 -3.86
C ILE A 7 2.84 1.38 -3.08
N ALA A 8 3.87 0.83 -3.71
CA ALA A 8 5.21 0.84 -3.15
C ALA A 8 5.91 2.15 -3.51
N TYR A 9 6.45 2.85 -2.52
CA TYR A 9 7.37 3.98 -2.70
C TYR A 9 8.73 3.63 -2.10
N ASP A 10 9.71 4.51 -2.25
CA ASP A 10 11.01 4.29 -1.63
C ASP A 10 10.87 4.30 -0.11
N TRP A 11 11.00 3.09 0.45
CA TRP A 11 10.92 2.75 1.88
C TRP A 11 9.59 2.97 2.58
N LYS A 12 8.48 3.04 1.83
CA LYS A 12 7.11 3.20 2.36
C LYS A 12 6.12 2.39 1.55
N TRP A 13 5.05 1.95 2.20
CA TRP A 13 3.88 1.35 1.54
C TRP A 13 2.63 2.18 1.82
N LEU A 14 1.94 2.58 0.75
CA LEU A 14 0.63 3.21 0.82
C LEU A 14 -0.45 2.16 0.53
N PHE A 15 -1.43 2.04 1.42
CA PHE A 15 -2.59 1.15 1.30
C PHE A 15 -3.87 1.97 1.19
N VAL A 16 -4.58 1.85 0.07
CA VAL A 16 -5.83 2.56 -0.21
C VAL A 16 -7.00 1.58 -0.12
N TYR A 17 -7.98 1.87 0.73
CA TYR A 17 -9.17 1.04 0.96
C TYR A 17 -10.28 1.54 0.05
N ARG A 18 -10.34 0.98 -1.16
CA ARG A 18 -11.15 1.47 -2.29
C ARG A 18 -12.62 1.73 -1.93
N ASP A 19 -13.23 0.82 -1.18
CA ASP A 19 -14.65 0.91 -0.81
C ASP A 19 -14.93 1.96 0.27
N ALA A 20 -13.95 2.22 1.14
CA ALA A 20 -14.09 3.12 2.27
C ALA A 20 -13.59 4.55 1.97
N GLY A 21 -12.83 4.73 0.87
CA GLY A 21 -12.28 6.02 0.47
C GLY A 21 -11.24 6.58 1.44
N VAL A 22 -10.56 5.70 2.20
CA VAL A 22 -9.49 6.03 3.15
C VAL A 22 -8.18 5.36 2.77
N ALA A 23 -7.08 5.83 3.34
CA ALA A 23 -5.77 5.22 3.15
C ALA A 23 -4.95 5.15 4.43
N SER A 24 -3.89 4.34 4.40
CA SER A 24 -2.87 4.31 5.43
C SER A 24 -1.49 4.09 4.83
N ALA A 25 -0.47 4.70 5.42
CA ALA A 25 0.92 4.42 5.11
C ALA A 25 1.54 3.56 6.22
N ASP A 26 2.31 2.54 5.81
CA ASP A 26 3.03 1.57 6.66
C ASP A 26 2.18 0.76 7.65
N ARG A 27 0.84 0.79 7.51
CA ARG A 27 -0.09 -0.09 8.21
C ARG A 27 -1.10 -0.68 7.25
N LEU A 28 -1.19 -2.00 7.19
CA LEU A 28 -2.20 -2.76 6.47
C LEU A 28 -3.15 -3.42 7.48
N ALA A 29 -4.33 -2.85 7.70
CA ALA A 29 -5.36 -3.41 8.56
C ALA A 29 -6.23 -4.40 7.77
N LEU A 30 -6.46 -5.57 8.35
CA LEU A 30 -7.19 -6.67 7.75
C LEU A 30 -8.26 -7.17 8.74
N PRO A 31 -9.53 -7.28 8.36
CA PRO A 31 -10.51 -7.95 9.20
C PRO A 31 -10.36 -9.47 9.10
N VAL A 32 -10.28 -10.14 10.25
CA VAL A 32 -10.19 -11.61 10.33
C VAL A 32 -11.37 -12.27 9.62
N GLY A 33 -11.09 -13.35 8.89
CA GLY A 33 -12.09 -14.15 8.19
C GLY A 33 -12.63 -13.56 6.89
N ARG A 34 -12.27 -12.32 6.53
CA ARG A 34 -12.73 -11.68 5.28
C ARG A 34 -11.69 -11.84 4.15
N PRO A 35 -12.08 -12.33 2.97
CA PRO A 35 -11.22 -12.32 1.79
C PRO A 35 -10.85 -10.89 1.36
N VAL A 36 -9.57 -10.66 1.09
CA VAL A 36 -9.01 -9.38 0.64
C VAL A 36 -8.36 -9.54 -0.73
N GLU A 37 -8.78 -8.70 -1.67
CA GLU A 37 -8.13 -8.51 -2.97
C GLU A 37 -7.19 -7.31 -2.89
N LEU A 38 -5.89 -7.57 -3.00
CA LEU A 38 -4.85 -6.56 -3.19
C LEU A 38 -4.55 -6.36 -4.67
N ARG A 39 -4.58 -5.12 -5.15
CA ARG A 39 -3.83 -4.71 -6.35
C ARG A 39 -2.52 -4.09 -5.91
N LEU A 40 -1.40 -4.43 -6.55
CA LEU A 40 -0.10 -3.87 -6.20
C LEU A 40 0.58 -3.23 -7.41
N THR A 41 1.18 -2.07 -7.19
CA THR A 41 2.06 -1.41 -8.15
C THR A 41 3.22 -0.77 -7.40
N SER A 42 4.27 -0.38 -8.13
CA SER A 42 5.35 0.41 -7.57
C SER A 42 5.40 1.78 -8.25
N GLY A 43 5.55 2.82 -7.43
CA GLY A 43 5.82 4.18 -7.88
C GLY A 43 7.29 4.44 -8.20
N THR A 44 8.19 3.49 -7.92
CA THR A 44 9.65 3.64 -8.09
C THR A 44 10.28 2.43 -8.80
N ALA A 45 11.02 1.58 -8.11
CA ALA A 45 11.68 0.37 -8.63
C ALA A 45 10.85 -0.89 -8.35
N LEU A 46 11.27 -2.06 -8.84
CA LEU A 46 10.68 -3.34 -8.44
C LEU A 46 10.75 -3.49 -6.92
N GLN A 47 9.65 -3.86 -6.28
CA GLN A 47 9.59 -4.15 -4.84
C GLN A 47 8.87 -5.47 -4.58
N ALA A 48 9.14 -6.11 -3.45
CA ALA A 48 8.55 -7.39 -3.10
C ALA A 48 7.71 -7.25 -1.83
N PHE A 49 6.38 -7.25 -1.97
CA PHE A 49 5.46 -7.27 -0.83
C PHE A 49 5.47 -8.66 -0.20
N SER A 50 5.76 -8.77 1.08
CA SER A 50 5.74 -10.05 1.80
C SER A 50 5.12 -9.90 3.19
N VAL A 51 4.19 -10.80 3.52
CA VAL A 51 3.70 -11.01 4.89
C VAL A 51 3.81 -12.50 5.19
N PRO A 52 4.98 -12.99 5.67
CA PRO A 52 5.27 -14.42 5.74
C PRO A 52 4.23 -15.24 6.52
N ARG A 53 3.72 -14.67 7.62
CA ARG A 53 2.71 -15.30 8.48
C ARG A 53 1.31 -15.37 7.86
N LEU A 54 1.04 -14.59 6.81
CA LEU A 54 -0.19 -14.65 6.01
C LEU A 54 0.03 -15.40 4.68
N GLY A 55 1.19 -16.06 4.52
CA GLY A 55 1.40 -17.09 3.51
C GLY A 55 1.67 -16.59 2.09
N GLY A 56 2.07 -15.34 1.89
CA GLY A 56 2.32 -14.86 0.53
C GLY A 56 3.36 -13.77 0.38
N GLN A 57 4.03 -13.84 -0.77
CA GLN A 57 4.89 -12.80 -1.33
C GLN A 57 4.44 -12.52 -2.77
N ILE A 58 4.42 -11.25 -3.16
CA ILE A 58 4.15 -10.84 -4.54
C ILE A 58 4.97 -9.60 -4.90
N TYR A 59 5.39 -9.53 -6.16
CA TYR A 59 6.12 -8.37 -6.67
C TYR A 59 5.18 -7.22 -7.04
N ALA A 60 5.58 -6.01 -6.64
CA ALA A 60 5.02 -4.75 -7.08
C ALA A 60 5.93 -4.16 -8.17
N MET A 61 5.40 -4.03 -9.38
CA MET A 61 6.16 -3.65 -10.57
C MET A 61 5.81 -2.22 -11.03
N PRO A 62 6.81 -1.40 -11.40
CA PRO A 62 6.57 -0.07 -11.96
C PRO A 62 5.81 -0.11 -13.28
N GLY A 63 4.66 0.58 -13.32
CA GLY A 63 3.79 0.66 -14.50
C GLY A 63 2.94 -0.58 -14.76
N MET A 64 2.87 -1.51 -13.81
CA MET A 64 2.04 -2.71 -13.89
C MET A 64 1.18 -2.87 -12.64
N ALA A 65 0.07 -3.59 -12.77
CA ALA A 65 -0.81 -3.93 -11.66
C ALA A 65 -0.78 -5.46 -11.43
N SER A 66 -0.17 -5.88 -10.34
CA SER A 66 -0.22 -7.26 -9.85
C SER A 66 -1.48 -7.46 -9.00
N ARG A 67 -2.02 -8.68 -8.95
CA ARG A 67 -3.16 -9.02 -8.07
C ARG A 67 -2.77 -10.13 -7.10
N PHE A 68 -3.17 -9.98 -5.84
CA PHE A 68 -2.93 -10.97 -4.79
C PHE A 68 -4.16 -11.08 -3.90
N ASN A 69 -4.59 -12.31 -3.62
CA ASN A 69 -5.69 -12.58 -2.72
C ASN A 69 -5.15 -13.17 -1.43
N LEU A 70 -5.60 -12.66 -0.29
CA LEU A 70 -5.26 -13.19 1.02
C LEU A 70 -6.45 -13.18 1.96
N ARG A 71 -6.33 -13.95 3.05
CA ARG A 71 -7.27 -13.95 4.17
C ARG A 71 -6.46 -14.19 5.44
N ALA A 72 -6.71 -13.38 6.47
CA ALA A 72 -6.19 -13.64 7.79
C ALA A 72 -7.19 -14.51 8.56
N ASP A 73 -6.75 -15.67 9.06
CA ASP A 73 -7.62 -16.61 9.76
C ASP A 73 -7.68 -16.36 11.28
N ALA A 74 -6.75 -15.58 11.84
CA ALA A 74 -6.70 -15.22 13.25
C ALA A 74 -6.19 -13.79 13.45
N GLU A 75 -6.56 -13.18 14.58
CA GLU A 75 -6.08 -11.87 14.99
C GLU A 75 -4.58 -11.88 15.27
N GLY A 76 -3.91 -10.76 15.02
CA GLY A 76 -2.51 -10.59 15.35
C GLY A 76 -1.81 -9.51 14.54
N GLN A 77 -0.61 -9.16 14.99
CA GLN A 77 0.31 -8.30 14.25
C GLN A 77 1.36 -9.16 13.52
N PHE A 78 1.61 -8.81 12.27
CA PHE A 78 2.50 -9.50 11.37
C PHE A 78 3.47 -8.49 10.75
N ALA A 79 4.75 -8.84 10.73
CA ALA A 79 5.75 -8.05 10.04
C ALA A 79 5.51 -8.11 8.53
N GLY A 80 5.30 -6.94 7.94
CA GLY A 80 5.30 -6.71 6.51
C GLY A 80 6.68 -6.26 6.06
N LEU A 81 7.22 -6.92 5.05
CA LEU A 81 8.59 -6.73 4.59
C LEU A 81 8.60 -6.34 3.11
N ASN A 82 9.55 -5.49 2.74
CA ASN A 82 10.08 -5.49 1.39
C ASN A 82 11.29 -6.45 1.35
N THR A 83 11.23 -7.53 0.56
CA THR A 83 12.35 -8.48 0.43
C THR A 83 13.30 -8.15 -0.73
N GLN A 84 13.04 -7.07 -1.47
CA GLN A 84 13.87 -6.60 -2.59
C GLN A 84 14.66 -5.35 -2.19
N TYR A 85 15.99 -5.45 -2.15
CA TYR A 85 16.86 -4.30 -1.88
C TYR A 85 16.56 -3.13 -2.83
N ASN A 86 16.25 -1.97 -2.27
CA ASN A 86 15.93 -0.75 -3.00
C ASN A 86 16.68 0.50 -2.51
N GLY A 87 17.78 0.33 -1.75
CA GLY A 87 18.68 1.43 -1.39
C GLY A 87 19.05 1.49 0.10
N ALA A 88 19.69 2.60 0.50
CA ALA A 88 20.38 2.73 1.79
C ALA A 88 19.48 2.55 3.02
N GLN A 89 18.20 2.90 2.93
CA GLN A 89 17.23 2.75 4.03
C GLN A 89 16.39 1.46 3.92
N PHE A 90 16.78 0.51 3.07
CA PHE A 90 16.07 -0.75 2.88
C PHE A 90 15.80 -1.50 4.19
N ALA A 91 16.77 -1.49 5.10
CA ALA A 91 16.63 -2.11 6.43
C ALA A 91 15.61 -1.41 7.35
N ARG A 92 15.07 -0.25 6.96
CA ARG A 92 14.00 0.47 7.66
C ARG A 92 12.64 0.32 6.97
N GLN A 93 12.59 -0.33 5.81
CA GLN A 93 11.36 -0.50 5.06
C GLN A 93 10.53 -1.65 5.63
N HIS A 94 9.64 -1.30 6.54
CA HIS A 94 8.71 -2.22 7.16
C HIS A 94 7.33 -1.61 7.14
N PHE A 95 6.32 -2.46 7.02
CA PHE A 95 4.95 -2.08 7.35
C PHE A 95 4.40 -3.10 8.35
N VAL A 96 3.37 -2.71 9.10
CA VAL A 96 2.67 -3.64 9.99
C VAL A 96 1.41 -4.12 9.29
N ALA A 97 1.31 -5.43 9.05
CA ALA A 97 0.04 -6.05 8.71
C ALA A 97 -0.65 -6.46 10.00
N GLU A 98 -1.86 -5.97 10.22
CA GLU A 98 -2.60 -6.18 11.46
C GLU A 98 -3.94 -6.81 11.14
N ALA A 99 -4.12 -8.07 11.55
CA ALA A 99 -5.42 -8.71 11.50
C ALA A 99 -6.17 -8.44 12.81
N VAL A 100 -7.35 -7.84 12.69
CA VAL A 100 -8.19 -7.45 13.81
C VAL A 100 -9.58 -8.04 13.69
N ALA A 101 -10.31 -8.10 14.81
CA ALA A 101 -11.74 -8.41 14.78
C ALA A 101 -12.49 -7.47 13.80
N PRO A 102 -13.53 -7.94 13.07
CA PRO A 102 -14.27 -7.11 12.11
C PRO A 102 -14.78 -5.78 12.69
N ALA A 103 -15.29 -5.79 13.92
CA ALA A 103 -15.75 -4.55 14.58
C ALA A 103 -14.61 -3.55 14.84
N ALA A 104 -13.41 -4.04 15.18
CA ALA A 104 -12.24 -3.18 15.36
C ALA A 104 -11.73 -2.62 14.02
N PHE A 105 -11.84 -3.40 12.94
CA PHE A 105 -11.57 -2.91 11.59
C PHE A 105 -12.53 -1.77 11.19
N ASP A 106 -13.83 -1.96 11.41
CA ASP A 106 -14.83 -0.94 11.10
C ASP A 106 -14.62 0.35 11.93
N ALA A 107 -14.27 0.20 13.22
CA ALA A 107 -13.91 1.33 14.08
C ALA A 107 -12.64 2.05 13.61
N TRP A 108 -11.64 1.31 13.13
CA TRP A 108 -10.43 1.88 12.55
C TRP A 108 -10.74 2.64 11.25
N ILE A 109 -11.59 2.11 10.37
CA ILE A 109 -12.05 2.81 9.16
C ILE A 109 -12.74 4.13 9.54
N ALA A 110 -13.68 4.10 10.50
CA ALA A 110 -14.37 5.30 10.96
C ALA A 110 -13.41 6.35 11.53
N THR A 111 -12.38 5.92 12.25
CA THR A 111 -11.32 6.81 12.75
C THR A 111 -10.50 7.40 11.60
N ALA A 112 -10.12 6.58 10.61
CA ALA A 112 -9.36 7.03 9.45
C ALA A 112 -10.14 8.07 8.63
N GLN A 113 -11.46 7.93 8.51
CA GLN A 113 -12.32 8.90 7.81
C GLN A 113 -12.26 10.32 8.40
N ALA A 114 -11.91 10.45 9.69
CA ALA A 114 -11.73 11.74 10.35
C ALA A 114 -10.31 12.32 10.23
N ALA A 115 -9.36 11.56 9.66
CA ALA A 115 -7.99 12.01 9.47
C ALA A 115 -7.87 13.01 8.29
N PRO A 116 -6.77 13.76 8.18
CA PRO A 116 -6.51 14.63 7.03
C PRO A 116 -6.60 13.88 5.69
N PRO A 117 -7.04 14.55 4.60
CA PRO A 117 -7.21 13.91 3.31
C PRO A 117 -5.87 13.46 2.70
N LEU A 118 -5.94 12.44 1.84
CA LEU A 118 -4.85 12.13 0.92
C LEU A 118 -5.09 12.91 -0.38
N ASP A 119 -4.68 14.18 -0.37
CA ASP A 119 -4.70 15.07 -1.53
C ASP A 119 -3.43 14.92 -2.40
N ALA A 120 -3.41 15.59 -3.54
CA ALA A 120 -2.28 15.54 -4.47
C ALA A 120 -0.95 16.00 -3.84
N GLY A 121 -0.99 16.99 -2.95
CA GLY A 121 0.22 17.49 -2.27
C GLY A 121 0.77 16.51 -1.24
N THR A 122 -0.11 15.86 -0.49
CA THR A 122 0.22 14.80 0.48
C THR A 122 0.76 13.57 -0.23
N LEU A 123 0.12 13.17 -1.34
CA LEU A 123 0.58 12.06 -2.16
C LEU A 123 1.98 12.32 -2.74
N ALA A 124 2.23 13.53 -3.26
CA ALA A 124 3.56 13.91 -3.76
C ALA A 124 4.62 13.81 -2.67
N ARG A 125 4.36 14.31 -1.46
CA ARG A 125 5.27 14.18 -0.32
C ARG A 125 5.51 12.73 0.10
N LEU A 126 4.48 11.88 0.06
CA LEU A 126 4.64 10.45 0.32
C LEU A 126 5.51 9.76 -0.73
N ALA A 127 5.45 10.19 -1.99
CA ALA A 127 6.22 9.63 -3.08
C ALA A 127 7.71 10.00 -3.06
N GLU A 128 8.09 11.09 -2.40
CA GLU A 128 9.50 11.47 -2.21
C GLU A 128 10.27 10.39 -1.42
N PRO A 129 11.56 10.14 -1.70
CA PRO A 129 12.33 9.15 -0.97
C PRO A 129 12.42 9.45 0.53
N GLY A 130 12.06 8.48 1.38
CA GLY A 130 12.19 8.60 2.83
C GLY A 130 11.42 7.55 3.61
N VAL A 131 11.61 7.51 4.92
CA VAL A 131 10.91 6.61 5.84
C VAL A 131 9.87 7.38 6.64
N LEU A 132 8.87 6.68 7.17
CA LEU A 132 7.98 7.23 8.18
C LEU A 132 8.45 6.82 9.57
N ASP A 133 8.32 7.71 10.55
CA ASP A 133 8.64 7.40 11.95
C ASP A 133 7.54 6.54 12.61
N ALA A 134 6.31 6.64 12.11
CA ALA A 134 5.16 5.85 12.54
C ALA A 134 4.16 5.70 11.38
N PRO A 135 3.29 4.67 11.41
CA PRO A 135 2.21 4.56 10.44
C PRO A 135 1.26 5.76 10.50
N VAL A 136 0.78 6.17 9.33
CA VAL A 136 -0.11 7.33 9.17
C VAL A 136 -1.43 6.90 8.55
N ALA A 137 -2.54 7.46 9.01
CA ALA A 137 -3.85 7.27 8.39
C ALA A 137 -4.26 8.55 7.64
N PHE A 138 -4.98 8.37 6.54
CA PHE A 138 -5.54 9.44 5.74
C PHE A 138 -7.04 9.20 5.60
N GLY A 139 -7.81 10.29 5.70
CA GLY A 139 -9.23 10.31 5.45
C GLY A 139 -9.52 10.22 3.96
N ARG A 140 -10.39 11.12 3.47
CA ARG A 140 -10.80 11.15 2.06
C ARG A 140 -9.58 11.05 1.14
N VAL A 141 -9.60 10.03 0.28
CA VAL A 141 -8.64 9.88 -0.83
C VAL A 141 -9.17 10.63 -2.04
N GLU A 142 -8.37 11.55 -2.57
CA GLU A 142 -8.69 12.29 -3.79
C GLU A 142 -8.12 11.58 -5.03
N GLY A 143 -8.89 11.56 -6.12
CA GLY A 143 -8.48 10.92 -7.37
C GLY A 143 -8.36 9.40 -7.28
N ASP A 144 -7.50 8.82 -8.13
CA ASP A 144 -7.13 7.40 -8.07
C ASP A 144 -5.60 7.28 -8.05
N PRO A 145 -4.97 7.35 -6.85
CA PRO A 145 -3.52 7.32 -6.71
C PRO A 145 -2.87 6.10 -7.38
N PHE A 146 -3.58 4.96 -7.43
CA PHE A 146 -3.06 3.73 -7.99
C PHE A 146 -3.03 3.80 -9.51
N ASP A 147 -4.16 4.10 -10.14
CA ASP A 147 -4.25 4.16 -11.59
C ASP A 147 -3.43 5.33 -12.15
N GLU A 148 -3.34 6.45 -11.43
CA GLU A 148 -2.45 7.56 -11.77
C GLU A 148 -0.97 7.16 -11.72
N THR A 149 -0.55 6.42 -10.67
CA THR A 149 0.82 5.90 -10.57
C THR A 149 1.14 4.96 -11.73
N VAL A 150 0.24 4.02 -12.04
CA VAL A 150 0.41 3.09 -13.16
C VAL A 150 0.52 3.85 -14.50
N LYS A 151 -0.38 4.81 -14.75
CA LYS A 151 -0.39 5.61 -15.99
C LYS A 151 0.90 6.42 -16.14
N ARG A 152 1.33 7.12 -15.08
CA ARG A 152 2.55 7.94 -15.08
C ARG A 152 3.77 7.12 -15.46
N LEU A 153 3.93 5.93 -14.87
CA LEU A 153 5.10 5.09 -15.13
C LEU A 153 5.03 4.32 -16.45
N LYS A 154 3.83 4.07 -16.99
CA LYS A 154 3.69 3.58 -18.37
C LYS A 154 4.08 4.66 -19.39
N ALA A 155 3.64 5.89 -19.19
CA ALA A 155 3.98 7.01 -20.07
C ALA A 155 5.48 7.30 -20.08
N GLY A 156 6.14 7.26 -18.92
CA GLY A 156 7.61 7.42 -18.82
C GLY A 156 8.43 6.25 -19.37
N LYS A 157 7.80 5.10 -19.67
CA LYS A 157 8.42 3.93 -20.31
C LYS A 157 8.20 3.85 -21.83
N ALA A 158 7.34 4.70 -22.39
CA ALA A 158 7.21 4.78 -23.85
C ALA A 158 8.58 5.19 -24.42
N PRO A 159 9.09 4.53 -25.48
CA PRO A 159 10.34 4.95 -26.10
C PRO A 159 10.20 6.42 -26.51
N SER A 160 11.21 7.22 -26.17
CA SER A 160 11.43 8.51 -26.81
C SER A 160 11.48 8.24 -28.32
N ASP A 161 10.49 8.73 -29.04
CA ASP A 161 10.43 8.70 -30.49
C ASP A 161 11.42 9.75 -31.03
N ASP A 162 12.70 9.50 -30.78
CA ASP A 162 13.81 10.26 -31.33
C ASP A 162 14.37 9.44 -32.51
N GLY A 163 13.81 9.70 -33.69
CA GLY A 163 14.22 9.15 -34.98
C GLY A 163 13.51 9.83 -36.15
#